data_AF-A0A139MJK2-F1
#
_entry.id   AF-A0A139MJK2-F1
#
_cell.length_a   1.000
_cell.length_b   1.000
_cell.length_c   1.000
_cell.angle_alpha   90.00
_cell.angle_beta   90.00
_cell.angle_gamma   90.00
#
_symmetry.space_group_name_H-M   'P 1'
#
loop_
_entity.id
_entity.type
_entity.pdbx_description
1 polymer ?
#
loop_
_entity_poly.entity_id
_entity_poly.type
_entity_poly.pdbx_seq_one_letter_code
_entity_poly.pdbx_strand_id
1 'polypeptide(L)'
;MAIRMVDCSIKLPVKKRSAHKTSIPSCLASFSKNIANNQELWKQELAAYPFHEDEIVILDGHFTLLDSLGQIVELPYSTFDGLKINRIILKIEVPSTIQKRLMKRDNSHWDKDLIDSFQAREQKRVIEFARLEKIPLFVYDNNSKLEELKQFLL
;
A
#
# COMPACT_ATOMS: atom_id res chain seq x y z
N MET A 1 -7.47 -10.63 -12.24
CA MET A 1 -7.31 -10.98 -10.81
C MET A 1 -6.60 -9.84 -10.08
N ALA A 2 -7.17 -9.27 -8.99
CA ALA A 2 -6.51 -8.19 -8.25
C ALA A 2 -5.70 -8.72 -7.07
N ILE A 3 -4.40 -8.47 -7.08
CA ILE A 3 -3.41 -8.83 -6.08
C ILE A 3 -2.98 -7.55 -5.38
N ARG A 4 -3.12 -7.44 -4.07
CA ARG A 4 -2.64 -6.24 -3.36
C ARG A 4 -1.19 -6.43 -2.94
N MET A 5 -0.29 -5.58 -3.42
CA MET A 5 1.06 -5.43 -2.86
C MET A 5 1.02 -4.31 -1.84
N VAL A 6 1.33 -4.64 -0.59
CA VAL A 6 1.47 -3.66 0.48
C VAL A 6 2.95 -3.33 0.60
N ASP A 7 3.41 -2.31 -0.12
CA ASP A 7 4.76 -1.79 0.08
C ASP A 7 4.78 -0.92 1.34
N CYS A 8 5.50 -1.32 2.40
CA CYS A 8 5.68 -0.47 3.59
C CYS A 8 6.61 0.75 3.34
N SER A 9 6.91 1.08 2.08
CA SER A 9 7.65 2.28 1.72
C SER A 9 6.74 3.51 1.82
N ILE A 10 6.63 4.08 3.02
CA ILE A 10 5.86 5.31 3.34
C ILE A 10 6.17 6.38 2.28
N LYS A 11 5.27 6.67 1.34
CA LYS A 11 5.40 7.75 0.34
C LYS A 11 4.82 9.06 0.92
N LEU A 12 5.63 9.92 1.54
CA LEU A 12 5.20 11.28 1.88
C LEU A 12 5.31 12.22 0.67
N PRO A 13 4.49 13.28 0.60
CA PRO A 13 4.51 14.20 -0.52
C PRO A 13 5.72 15.14 -0.46
N VAL A 14 6.42 15.22 -1.60
CA VAL A 14 7.34 16.29 -1.92
C VAL A 14 6.54 17.53 -2.31
N LYS A 15 6.80 18.67 -1.66
CA LYS A 15 6.26 19.97 -2.08
C LYS A 15 6.92 20.45 -3.39
N LYS A 16 6.06 20.70 -4.40
CA LYS A 16 6.12 21.65 -5.55
C LYS A 16 6.48 21.15 -6.98
N ARG A 17 5.45 21.30 -7.83
CA ARG A 17 5.36 21.93 -9.19
C ARG A 17 6.23 21.43 -10.36
N SER A 18 5.56 20.87 -11.38
CA SER A 18 5.39 21.42 -12.75
C SER A 18 5.48 20.36 -13.87
N ALA A 19 4.49 20.40 -14.76
CA ALA A 19 4.44 19.95 -16.16
C ALA A 19 4.50 18.43 -16.51
N HIS A 20 3.36 17.98 -17.07
CA HIS A 20 3.15 16.97 -18.10
C HIS A 20 4.16 15.80 -18.26
N LYS A 21 3.68 14.58 -17.98
CA LYS A 21 3.60 13.49 -18.98
C LYS A 21 2.79 12.32 -18.43
N THR A 22 2.13 11.65 -19.37
CA THR A 22 1.08 10.64 -19.26
C THR A 22 1.52 9.40 -18.48
N SER A 23 0.94 9.20 -17.30
CA SER A 23 0.81 7.92 -16.61
C SER A 23 -0.43 8.00 -15.74
N ILE A 24 -1.27 6.96 -15.77
CA ILE A 24 -2.45 6.86 -14.90
C ILE A 24 -1.93 6.84 -13.45
N PRO A 25 -2.13 7.90 -12.64
CA PRO A 25 -1.47 8.02 -11.35
C PRO A 25 -2.28 7.29 -10.27
N SER A 26 -2.17 5.97 -10.25
CA SER A 26 -2.72 5.13 -9.19
C SER A 26 -1.84 5.13 -7.92
N CYS A 27 -1.34 6.28 -7.47
CA CYS A 27 -0.65 6.43 -6.16
C CYS A 27 -0.73 7.89 -5.68
N LEU A 28 -1.94 8.39 -5.44
CA LEU A 28 -2.17 9.80 -5.11
C LEU A 28 -3.13 9.95 -3.91
N ALA A 29 -2.70 9.50 -2.73
CA ALA A 29 -3.41 9.81 -1.48
C ALA A 29 -2.55 9.59 -0.21
N SER A 30 -1.33 10.13 -0.12
CA SER A 30 -0.71 10.33 1.20
C SER A 30 -1.09 11.66 1.84
N PHE A 31 -1.72 12.59 1.11
CA PHE A 31 -2.38 13.77 1.64
C PHE A 31 -3.66 14.03 0.86
N SER A 32 -4.81 13.68 1.42
CA SER A 32 -6.10 14.14 0.92
C SER A 32 -6.89 14.72 2.09
N LYS A 33 -7.51 15.89 1.87
CA LYS A 33 -8.46 16.47 2.83
C LYS A 33 -9.71 15.61 3.00
N ASN A 34 -9.90 14.59 2.15
CA ASN A 34 -11.04 13.69 2.15
C ASN A 34 -10.63 12.30 1.66
N ILE A 35 -10.06 11.49 2.57
CA ILE A 35 -9.57 10.13 2.30
C ILE A 35 -10.70 9.26 1.74
N ALA A 36 -11.91 9.36 2.31
CA ALA A 36 -13.05 8.56 1.89
C ALA A 36 -13.45 8.83 0.42
N ASN A 37 -13.55 10.10 0.02
CA ASN A 37 -13.98 10.45 -1.33
C ASN A 37 -12.96 10.02 -2.41
N ASN A 38 -11.66 10.09 -2.09
CA ASN A 38 -10.62 9.63 -2.99
C ASN A 38 -10.63 8.11 -3.17
N GLN A 39 -10.90 7.34 -2.11
CA GLN A 39 -10.99 5.87 -2.21
C GLN A 39 -12.21 5.44 -3.04
N GLU A 40 -13.33 6.14 -2.91
CA GLU A 40 -14.55 5.81 -3.66
C GLU A 40 -14.39 6.03 -5.17
N LEU A 41 -13.76 7.15 -5.57
CA LEU A 41 -13.47 7.42 -6.99
C LEU A 41 -12.63 6.29 -7.62
N TRP A 42 -11.63 5.80 -6.89
CA TRP A 42 -10.78 4.71 -7.35
C TRP A 42 -11.50 3.38 -7.48
N LYS A 43 -12.43 3.08 -6.57
CA LYS A 43 -13.27 1.88 -6.68
C LYS A 43 -14.11 1.94 -7.96
N GLN A 44 -14.65 3.10 -8.28
CA GLN A 44 -15.45 3.29 -9.50
C GLN A 44 -14.62 3.09 -10.77
N GLU A 45 -13.40 3.63 -10.80
CA GLU A 45 -12.47 3.42 -11.92
C GLU A 45 -12.08 1.96 -12.08
N LEU A 46 -11.75 1.26 -10.98
CA LEU A 46 -11.45 -0.18 -11.01
C LEU A 46 -12.65 -1.01 -11.46
N ALA A 47 -13.87 -0.66 -11.03
CA ALA A 47 -15.07 -1.38 -11.42
C ALA A 47 -15.41 -1.20 -12.92
N ALA A 48 -15.04 -0.07 -13.51
CA ALA A 48 -15.27 0.23 -14.92
C ALA A 48 -14.16 -0.30 -15.84
N TYR A 49 -13.04 -0.76 -15.29
CA TYR A 49 -11.91 -1.22 -16.09
C TYR A 49 -12.20 -2.60 -16.71
N PRO A 50 -12.08 -2.77 -18.04
CA PRO A 50 -12.39 -4.03 -18.71
C PRO A 50 -11.24 -5.04 -18.53
N PHE A 51 -11.19 -5.70 -17.37
CA PHE A 51 -10.19 -6.73 -17.11
C PHE A 51 -10.34 -7.91 -18.06
N HIS A 52 -9.23 -8.34 -18.66
CA HIS A 52 -9.16 -9.63 -19.35
C HIS A 52 -9.00 -10.77 -18.34
N GLU A 53 -9.51 -11.97 -18.66
CA GLU A 53 -9.49 -13.12 -17.72
C GLU A 53 -8.07 -13.51 -17.27
N ASP A 54 -7.08 -13.35 -18.16
CA ASP A 54 -5.67 -13.66 -17.89
C ASP A 54 -4.87 -12.48 -17.30
N GLU A 55 -5.52 -11.34 -17.03
CA GLU A 55 -4.83 -10.14 -16.56
C GLU A 55 -4.60 -10.20 -15.04
N ILE A 56 -3.33 -10.13 -14.64
CA ILE A 56 -2.92 -9.93 -13.26
C ILE A 56 -2.83 -8.44 -12.99
N VAL A 57 -3.63 -7.97 -12.05
CA VAL A 57 -3.68 -6.58 -11.62
C VAL A 57 -3.06 -6.49 -10.24
N ILE A 58 -2.00 -5.70 -10.08
CA ILE A 58 -1.39 -5.48 -8.77
C ILE A 58 -1.78 -4.10 -8.25
N LEU A 59 -2.47 -4.05 -7.12
CA LEU A 59 -2.82 -2.82 -6.42
C LEU A 59 -1.77 -2.52 -5.35
N ASP A 60 -1.02 -1.43 -5.51
CA ASP A 60 -0.11 -0.93 -4.47
C ASP A 60 -0.90 -0.07 -3.47
N GLY A 61 -0.95 -0.47 -2.20
CA GLY A 61 -1.65 0.33 -1.20
C GLY A 61 -1.51 -0.18 0.23
N HIS A 62 -1.86 0.69 1.18
CA HIS A 62 -1.68 0.46 2.61
C HIS A 62 -3.01 0.21 3.34
N PHE A 63 -2.95 -0.40 4.52
CA PHE A 63 -4.03 -0.52 5.50
C PHE A 63 -3.96 0.58 6.58
N THR A 64 -2.83 1.26 6.66
CA THR A 64 -2.55 2.38 7.55
C THR A 64 -2.00 3.57 6.76
N LEU A 65 -2.27 4.77 7.24
CA LEU A 65 -1.80 6.03 6.66
C LEU A 65 -1.24 6.92 7.78
N LEU A 66 -0.49 7.95 7.40
CA LEU A 66 -0.17 9.06 8.29
C LEU A 66 -1.13 10.22 7.99
N ASP A 67 -1.76 10.77 9.02
CA ASP A 67 -2.57 11.98 8.87
C ASP A 67 -1.69 13.24 8.71
N SER A 68 -2.32 14.41 8.56
CA SER A 68 -1.60 15.68 8.44
C SER A 68 -0.83 16.08 9.70
N LEU A 69 -1.09 15.44 10.84
CA LEU A 69 -0.39 15.63 12.11
C LEU A 69 0.70 14.58 12.33
N GLY A 70 0.90 13.65 11.38
CA GLY A 70 1.87 12.57 11.49
C GLY A 70 1.41 11.40 12.37
N GLN A 71 0.13 11.31 12.69
CA GLN A 71 -0.43 10.21 13.47
C GLN A 71 -0.79 9.04 12.56
N ILE A 72 -0.60 7.82 13.07
CA ILE A 72 -0.95 6.60 12.37
C ILE A 72 -2.48 6.43 12.41
N VAL A 73 -3.10 6.40 11.24
CA VAL A 73 -4.54 6.17 11.06
C VAL A 73 -4.75 4.85 10.35
N GLU A 74 -5.60 4.00 10.92
CA GLU A 74 -6.03 2.75 10.29
C GLU A 74 -7.19 3.03 9.33
N LEU A 75 -7.09 2.53 8.10
CA LEU A 75 -8.23 2.56 7.17
C LEU A 75 -9.27 1.54 7.64
N PRO A 76 -10.57 1.85 7.66
CA PRO A 76 -11.59 0.85 8.00
C PRO A 76 -11.61 -0.27 6.96
N TYR A 77 -11.93 -1.51 7.36
CA TYR A 77 -11.97 -2.63 6.42
C TYR A 77 -12.99 -2.46 5.30
N SER A 78 -14.07 -1.71 5.56
CA SER A 78 -15.05 -1.34 4.52
C SER A 78 -14.46 -0.52 3.36
N THR A 79 -13.28 0.08 3.54
CA THR A 79 -12.52 0.71 2.45
C THR A 79 -12.21 -0.30 1.35
N PHE A 80 -12.15 -1.60 1.65
CA PHE A 80 -11.83 -2.66 0.70
C PHE A 80 -13.07 -3.39 0.18
N ASP A 81 -14.27 -3.05 0.68
CA ASP A 81 -15.52 -3.65 0.20
C ASP A 81 -15.71 -3.38 -1.29
N GLY A 82 -16.19 -4.41 -2.00
CA GLY A 82 -16.37 -4.38 -3.46
C GLY A 82 -15.09 -4.65 -4.26
N LEU A 83 -13.91 -4.64 -3.62
CA LEU A 83 -12.68 -5.07 -4.27
C LEU A 83 -12.58 -6.59 -4.24
N LYS A 84 -12.46 -7.21 -5.42
CA LYS A 84 -12.21 -8.65 -5.55
C LYS A 84 -10.72 -8.92 -5.30
N ILE A 85 -10.30 -8.90 -4.03
CA ILE A 85 -8.92 -9.20 -3.61
C ILE A 85 -8.77 -10.72 -3.49
N ASN A 86 -7.98 -11.32 -4.37
CA ASN A 86 -7.78 -12.77 -4.36
C ASN A 86 -6.53 -13.20 -3.57
N ARG A 87 -5.55 -12.31 -3.43
CA ARG A 87 -4.27 -12.56 -2.77
C ARG A 87 -3.71 -11.26 -2.19
N ILE A 88 -3.02 -11.36 -1.05
CA ILE A 88 -2.33 -10.24 -0.41
C ILE A 88 -0.84 -10.56 -0.30
N ILE A 89 0.00 -9.57 -0.63
CA ILE A 89 1.44 -9.61 -0.42
C ILE A 89 1.80 -8.53 0.58
N LEU A 90 2.37 -8.92 1.71
CA LEU A 90 2.88 -8.03 2.75
C LEU A 90 4.39 -7.90 2.61
N LYS A 91 4.88 -6.73 2.21
CA LYS A 91 6.30 -6.45 2.11
C LYS A 91 6.82 -5.87 3.43
N ILE A 92 7.80 -6.55 4.03
CA ILE A 92 8.42 -6.19 5.30
C ILE A 92 9.87 -5.81 5.02
N GLU A 93 10.38 -4.82 5.75
CA GLU A 93 11.76 -4.37 5.62
C GLU A 93 12.22 -3.84 6.98
N VAL A 94 13.52 -3.97 7.27
CA VAL A 94 14.07 -3.50 8.54
C VAL A 94 13.83 -1.98 8.69
N PRO A 95 13.29 -1.48 9.82
CA PRO A 95 12.95 -0.07 10.00
C PRO A 95 14.12 0.89 9.74
N SER A 96 15.36 0.50 10.06
CA SER A 96 16.56 1.31 9.78
C SER A 96 16.85 1.43 8.28
N THR A 97 16.58 0.39 7.49
CA THR A 97 16.66 0.43 6.03
C THR A 97 15.60 1.36 5.45
N ILE A 98 14.37 1.29 5.97
CA ILE A 98 13.28 2.20 5.59
C ILE A 98 13.66 3.64 5.91
N GLN A 99 14.12 3.91 7.14
CA GLN A 99 14.53 5.24 7.59
C GLN A 99 15.59 5.84 6.66
N LYS A 100 16.64 5.09 6.32
CA LYS A 100 17.69 5.54 5.38
C LYS A 100 17.11 5.90 4.01
N ARG A 101 16.18 5.09 3.48
CA ARG A 101 15.52 5.37 2.20
C ARG A 101 14.64 6.62 2.27
N LEU A 102 13.89 6.79 3.36
CA LEU A 102 13.03 7.96 3.59
C LEU A 102 13.83 9.25 3.75
N MET A 103 14.90 9.22 4.55
CA MET A 103 15.80 10.37 4.73
C MET A 103 16.43 10.79 3.41
N LYS A 104 16.86 9.82 2.58
CA LYS A 104 17.42 10.09 1.25
C LYS A 104 16.39 10.71 0.29
N ARG A 105 15.13 10.29 0.36
CA ARG A 105 14.07 10.77 -0.53
C ARG A 105 13.56 12.16 -0.13
N ASP A 106 13.31 12.36 1.15
CA ASP A 106 12.62 13.55 1.67
C ASP A 106 13.58 14.64 2.13
N ASN A 107 14.88 14.34 2.13
CA ASN A 107 15.94 15.21 2.67
C ASN A 107 15.60 15.73 4.09
N SER A 108 14.95 14.88 4.89
CA SER A 108 14.38 15.21 6.19
C SER A 108 14.64 14.07 7.18
N HIS A 109 14.77 14.39 8.46
CA HIS A 109 14.89 13.38 9.49
C HIS A 109 13.55 12.69 9.73
N TRP A 110 13.60 11.37 9.85
CA TRP A 110 12.46 10.52 10.12
C TRP A 110 12.67 9.78 11.43
N ASP A 111 11.70 9.88 12.32
CA ASP A 111 11.73 9.14 13.58
C ASP A 111 11.63 7.63 13.31
N LYS A 112 12.60 6.88 13.83
CA LYS A 112 12.65 5.43 13.69
C LYS A 112 11.49 4.78 14.43
N ASP A 113 11.08 5.30 15.58
CA ASP A 113 10.03 4.70 16.40
C ASP A 113 8.66 4.88 15.75
N LEU A 114 8.46 5.99 15.03
CA LEU A 114 7.30 6.17 14.16
C LEU A 114 7.27 5.15 13.02
N ILE A 115 8.40 4.90 12.35
CA ILE A 115 8.50 3.91 11.26
C ILE A 115 8.20 2.50 11.79
N ASP A 116 8.76 2.16 12.94
CA ASP A 116 8.55 0.88 13.62
C ASP A 116 7.07 0.68 13.97
N SER A 117 6.47 1.68 14.60
CA SER A 117 5.04 1.68 14.96
C SER A 117 4.12 1.62 13.75
N PHE A 118 4.45 2.34 12.67
CA PHE A 118 3.71 2.33 11.42
C PHE A 118 3.72 0.93 10.81
N GLN A 119 4.89 0.33 10.69
CA GLN A 119 5.03 -1.01 10.11
C GLN A 119 4.34 -2.07 10.98
N ALA A 120 4.50 -2.02 12.31
CA ALA A 120 3.83 -2.94 13.21
C ALA A 120 2.30 -2.86 13.09
N ARG A 121 1.76 -1.65 12.93
CA ARG A 121 0.31 -1.46 12.75
C ARG A 121 -0.17 -1.98 11.40
N GLU A 122 0.57 -1.68 10.34
CA GLU A 122 0.29 -2.20 8.99
C GLU A 122 0.24 -3.73 8.99
N GLN A 123 1.28 -4.38 9.53
CA GLN A 123 1.35 -5.85 9.58
C GLN A 123 0.14 -6.43 10.32
N LYS A 124 -0.20 -5.89 11.50
CA LYS A 124 -1.35 -6.34 12.29
C LYS A 124 -2.64 -6.26 11.47
N ARG A 125 -2.88 -5.11 10.83
CA ARG A 125 -4.10 -4.84 10.04
C ARG A 125 -4.23 -5.79 8.86
N VAL A 126 -3.14 -6.03 8.14
CA VAL A 126 -3.08 -6.93 6.98
C VAL A 126 -3.36 -8.37 7.38
N ILE A 127 -2.70 -8.86 8.43
CA ILE A 127 -2.86 -10.23 8.94
C ILE A 127 -4.30 -10.46 9.40
N GLU A 128 -4.87 -9.50 10.12
CA GLU A 128 -6.25 -9.58 10.58
C GLU A 128 -7.25 -9.57 9.41
N PHE A 129 -7.07 -8.69 8.42
CA PHE A 129 -7.91 -8.65 7.22
C PHE A 129 -7.85 -9.95 6.41
N ALA A 130 -6.63 -10.43 6.13
CA ALA A 130 -6.42 -11.67 5.39
C ALA A 130 -7.12 -12.86 6.07
N ARG A 131 -7.07 -12.91 7.41
CA ARG A 131 -7.76 -13.94 8.19
C ARG A 131 -9.28 -13.81 8.13
N LEU A 132 -9.82 -12.59 8.28
CA LEU A 132 -11.26 -12.31 8.26
C LEU A 132 -11.89 -12.67 6.90
N GLU A 133 -11.26 -12.22 5.82
CA GLU A 133 -11.72 -12.44 4.45
C GLU A 133 -11.26 -13.77 3.85
N LYS A 134 -10.48 -14.56 4.61
CA LYS A 134 -9.89 -15.85 4.18
C LYS A 134 -9.07 -15.71 2.89
N ILE A 135 -8.35 -14.62 2.75
CA ILE A 135 -7.51 -14.34 1.59
C ILE A 135 -6.10 -14.87 1.86
N PRO A 136 -5.49 -15.62 0.92
CA PRO A 136 -4.09 -16.02 1.01
C PRO A 136 -3.16 -14.82 1.21
N LEU A 137 -2.27 -14.91 2.19
CA LEU A 137 -1.28 -13.89 2.52
C LEU A 137 0.13 -14.43 2.30
N PHE A 138 0.94 -13.69 1.54
CA PHE A 138 2.35 -13.96 1.36
C PHE A 138 3.20 -12.86 2.01
N VAL A 139 4.15 -13.23 2.87
CA VAL A 139 5.06 -12.28 3.53
C VAL A 139 6.39 -12.24 2.80
N TYR A 140 6.66 -11.10 2.14
CA TYR A 140 7.90 -10.84 1.42
C TYR A 140 8.81 -9.94 2.26
N ASP A 141 9.72 -10.55 3.01
CA ASP A 141 10.65 -9.86 3.92
C ASP A 141 12.09 -9.80 3.40
N ASN A 142 12.40 -10.55 2.34
CA ASN A 142 13.73 -10.59 1.74
C ASN A 142 13.70 -11.13 0.30
N ASN A 143 14.78 -10.89 -0.45
CA ASN A 143 14.85 -11.22 -1.87
C ASN A 143 15.01 -12.72 -2.17
N SER A 144 15.39 -13.58 -1.21
CA SER A 144 15.49 -15.02 -1.47
C SER A 144 14.10 -15.65 -1.71
N LYS A 145 13.03 -15.00 -1.26
CA LYS A 145 11.63 -15.40 -1.46
C LYS A 145 11.07 -14.99 -2.83
N LEU A 146 11.89 -14.49 -3.75
CA LEU A 146 11.40 -13.99 -5.05
C LEU A 146 10.74 -15.10 -5.90
N GLU A 147 11.31 -16.31 -5.92
CA GLU A 147 10.72 -17.41 -6.68
C GLU A 147 9.42 -17.92 -6.05
N GLU A 148 9.35 -17.98 -4.72
CA GLU A 148 8.11 -18.28 -3.99
C GLU A 148 7.02 -17.24 -4.26
N LEU A 149 7.39 -15.97 -4.31
CA LEU A 149 6.48 -14.89 -4.66
C LEU A 149 5.92 -15.06 -6.08
N LYS A 150 6.77 -15.40 -7.06
CA LYS A 150 6.29 -15.67 -8.43
C LYS A 150 5.31 -16.83 -8.47
N GLN A 151 5.59 -17.92 -7.76
CA GLN A 151 4.67 -19.07 -7.65
C GLN A 151 3.36 -18.68 -6.96
N PHE A 152 3.41 -17.78 -5.98
CA PHE A 152 2.24 -17.26 -5.31
C PHE A 152 1.36 -16.36 -6.20
N LEU A 153 1.94 -15.72 -7.22
CA LEU A 153 1.21 -14.88 -8.18
C LEU A 153 0.48 -15.69 -9.27
N LEU A 154 0.95 -16.91 -9.55
CA LEU A 154 0.36 -17.86 -10.49
C LEU A 154 -0.84 -18.61 -9.86
#